data_AF-A0A0A7LEK4-F1
#
_entry.id   AF-A0A0A7LEK4-F1
#
_cell.length_a   1.000
_cell.length_b   1.000
_cell.length_c   1.000
_cell.angle_alpha   90.00
_cell.angle_beta   90.00
_cell.angle_gamma   90.00
#
_symmetry.space_group_name_H-M   'P 1'
#
loop_
_entity.id
_entity.type
_entity.pdbx_description
1 polymer ?
#
loop_
_entity_poly.entity_id
_entity_poly.type
_entity_poly.pdbx_seq_one_letter_code
_entity_poly.pdbx_strand_id
1 'polypeptide(L)'
;MRKLIFKRKKTFTASAAKVRVFIQDSQGELELGGIKCKEIGTLKNGETREYNIPSERVYAFIVFSKFDPVKYHAYYEITAGNETVELFTGPTLNPVKGNPFSIFDKKDMVELSKEKGW
;
A
#
# COMPACT_ATOMS: atom_id res chain seq x y z
N MET A 1 2.36 8.73 -17.70
CA MET A 1 2.87 8.92 -16.32
C MET A 1 1.84 9.74 -15.56
N ARG A 2 1.42 9.26 -14.40
CA ARG A 2 0.47 9.95 -13.51
C ARG A 2 0.91 9.85 -12.06
N LYS A 3 0.19 10.53 -11.16
CA LYS A 3 0.52 10.61 -9.74
C LYS A 3 -0.21 9.55 -8.94
N LEU A 4 0.53 8.88 -8.07
CA LEU A 4 0.00 8.09 -6.96
C LEU A 4 0.31 8.84 -5.66
N ILE A 5 -0.74 9.22 -4.93
CA ILE A 5 -0.64 9.73 -3.57
C ILE A 5 -0.92 8.56 -2.63
N PHE A 6 0.08 8.17 -1.85
CA PHE A 6 -0.04 7.08 -0.90
C PHE A 6 0.01 7.63 0.54
N LYS A 7 -1.06 7.39 1.29
CA LYS A 7 -1.23 7.89 2.66
C LYS A 7 -1.20 6.74 3.64
N ARG A 8 -0.26 6.74 4.58
CA ARG A 8 -0.32 5.82 5.72
C ARG A 8 -1.13 6.46 6.84
N LYS A 9 -2.22 5.81 7.23
CA LYS A 9 -3.07 6.28 8.33
C LYS A 9 -2.28 6.32 9.63
N LYS A 10 -2.44 7.42 10.39
CA LYS A 10 -1.87 7.54 11.73
C LYS A 10 -2.61 6.60 12.68
N THR A 11 -1.90 5.63 13.24
CA THR A 11 -2.44 4.65 14.20
C THR A 11 -1.47 4.48 15.37
N PHE A 12 -1.98 4.06 16.53
CA PHE A 12 -1.11 3.71 17.67
C PHE A 12 -0.43 2.35 17.43
N THR A 13 -1.20 1.37 16.95
CA THR A 13 -0.72 0.05 16.54
C THR A 13 0.31 0.18 15.41
N ALA A 14 1.46 -0.47 15.56
CA ALA A 14 2.56 -0.40 14.59
C ALA A 14 3.08 1.02 14.28
N SER A 15 2.87 1.99 15.18
CA SER A 15 3.29 3.39 15.00
C SER A 15 4.79 3.59 14.78
N ALA A 16 5.64 2.76 15.38
CA ALA A 16 7.09 2.80 15.22
C ALA A 16 7.59 2.16 13.91
N ALA A 17 6.79 1.28 13.29
CA ALA A 17 7.18 0.59 12.07
C ALA A 17 7.19 1.55 10.88
N LYS A 18 8.01 1.28 9.87
CA LYS A 18 7.92 1.89 8.53
C LYS A 18 7.40 0.84 7.57
N VAL A 19 6.58 1.25 6.61
CA VAL A 19 6.17 0.36 5.51
C VAL A 19 6.92 0.75 4.26
N ARG A 20 7.28 -0.24 3.44
CA ARG A 20 7.97 -0.05 2.16
C ARG A 20 6.94 -0.12 1.05
N VAL A 21 7.06 0.80 0.10
CA VAL A 21 6.15 0.94 -1.02
C VAL A 21 6.85 0.39 -2.25
N PHE A 22 6.20 -0.55 -2.92
CA PHE A 22 6.68 -1.13 -4.17
C PHE A 22 5.64 -0.93 -5.27
N ILE A 23 6.11 -0.87 -6.51
CA ILE A 23 5.29 -0.86 -7.72
C ILE A 23 5.72 -2.01 -8.61
N GLN A 24 4.78 -2.60 -9.36
CA GLN A 24 5.10 -3.56 -10.41
C GLN A 24 6.05 -2.92 -11.42
N ASP A 25 7.14 -3.64 -11.70
CA ASP A 25 8.20 -3.25 -12.64
C ASP A 25 8.88 -4.52 -13.14
N SER A 26 8.96 -4.71 -14.46
CA SER A 26 9.56 -5.91 -15.06
C SER A 26 11.06 -6.04 -14.78
N GLN A 27 11.72 -4.92 -14.47
CA GLN A 27 13.12 -4.84 -14.07
C GLN A 27 13.30 -4.84 -12.54
N GLY A 28 12.21 -5.04 -11.79
CA GLY A 28 12.24 -5.12 -10.33
C GLY A 28 13.05 -6.29 -9.78
N GLU A 29 13.67 -6.08 -8.62
CA GLU A 29 14.54 -7.05 -7.95
C GLU A 29 13.79 -7.97 -6.98
N LEU A 30 12.59 -7.57 -6.54
CA LEU A 30 11.78 -8.32 -5.59
C LEU A 30 10.54 -8.86 -6.27
N GLU A 31 10.26 -10.15 -6.06
CA GLU A 31 9.01 -10.76 -6.51
C GLU A 31 8.02 -10.84 -5.35
N LEU A 32 6.84 -10.24 -5.53
CA LEU A 32 5.73 -10.25 -4.56
C LEU A 32 4.52 -10.88 -5.21
N GLY A 33 4.08 -12.04 -4.72
CA GLY A 33 2.91 -12.74 -5.29
C GLY A 33 3.09 -13.14 -6.77
N GLY A 34 4.31 -13.46 -7.20
CA GLY A 34 4.63 -13.78 -8.60
C GLY A 34 4.82 -12.56 -9.51
N ILE A 35 4.78 -11.34 -8.96
CA ILE A 35 4.92 -10.09 -9.72
C ILE A 35 6.26 -9.44 -9.37
N LYS A 36 7.07 -9.14 -10.39
CA LYS A 36 8.31 -8.38 -10.22
C LYS A 36 8.01 -6.93 -9.87
N CYS A 37 8.71 -6.44 -8.85
CA CYS A 37 8.43 -5.17 -8.23
C CYS A 37 9.71 -4.41 -7.89
N LYS A 38 9.62 -3.08 -7.94
CA LYS A 38 10.68 -2.16 -7.54
C LYS A 38 10.22 -1.32 -6.35
N GLU A 39 11.11 -1.12 -5.37
CA GLU A 39 10.84 -0.22 -4.27
C GLU A 39 10.89 1.23 -4.75
N ILE A 40 9.83 1.99 -4.44
CA ILE A 40 9.73 3.41 -4.80
C ILE A 40 9.84 4.32 -3.57
N GLY A 41 9.78 3.77 -2.36
CA GLY A 41 10.07 4.49 -1.13
C GLY A 41 9.48 3.84 0.11
N THR A 42 9.37 4.64 1.19
CA THR A 42 8.84 4.18 2.48
C THR A 42 7.87 5.19 3.07
N LEU A 43 6.92 4.73 3.89
CA LEU A 43 5.99 5.56 4.66
C LEU A 43 6.12 5.29 6.17
N LYS A 44 6.37 6.35 6.93
CA LYS A 44 6.23 6.40 8.39
C LYS A 44 4.75 6.52 8.78
N ASN A 45 4.45 6.34 10.05
CA ASN A 45 3.10 6.47 10.59
C ASN A 45 2.53 7.88 10.36
N GLY A 46 1.36 7.99 9.73
CA GLY A 46 0.74 9.27 9.37
C GLY A 46 1.34 9.97 8.15
N GLU A 47 2.34 9.38 7.47
CA GLU A 47 3.02 10.02 6.34
C GLU A 47 2.20 9.92 5.05
N THR A 48 2.24 10.97 4.24
CA THR A 48 1.74 11.00 2.87
C THR A 48 2.91 11.24 1.93
N ARG A 49 2.99 10.48 0.84
CA ARG A 49 3.96 10.71 -0.24
C ARG A 49 3.33 10.60 -1.60
N GLU A 50 3.98 11.25 -2.55
CA GLU A 50 3.65 11.19 -3.96
C GLU A 50 4.69 10.39 -4.73
N TYR A 51 4.22 9.59 -5.67
CA TYR A 51 5.04 8.79 -6.57
C TYR A 51 4.56 8.98 -8.00
N ASN A 52 5.49 8.85 -8.95
CA ASN A 52 5.13 8.79 -10.36
C ASN A 52 4.93 7.32 -10.74
N ILE A 53 3.79 7.01 -11.35
CA ILE A 53 3.44 5.68 -11.84
C ILE A 53 3.08 5.75 -13.34
N PRO A 54 3.17 4.63 -14.08
CA PRO A 54 2.68 4.57 -15.45
C PRO A 54 1.17 4.87 -15.54
N SER A 55 0.71 5.18 -16.75
CA SER A 55 -0.71 5.37 -17.03
C SER A 55 -1.42 4.04 -17.33
N GLU A 56 -0.68 2.99 -17.66
CA GLU A 56 -1.22 1.63 -17.74
C GLU A 56 -1.59 1.06 -16.37
N ARG A 57 -2.30 -0.08 -16.41
CA ARG A 57 -2.61 -0.90 -15.25
C ARG A 57 -1.32 -1.31 -14.54
N VAL A 58 -1.28 -1.16 -13.21
CA VAL A 58 -0.11 -1.49 -12.41
C VAL A 58 -0.53 -1.95 -11.01
N TYR A 59 0.24 -2.87 -10.40
CA TYR A 59 0.02 -3.24 -9.00
C TYR A 59 0.91 -2.42 -8.07
N ALA A 60 0.31 -1.86 -7.02
CA ALA A 60 1.02 -1.25 -5.91
C ALA A 60 1.06 -2.20 -4.72
N PHE A 61 2.19 -2.24 -4.02
CA PHE A 61 2.38 -3.12 -2.87
C PHE A 61 2.88 -2.35 -1.66
N ILE A 62 2.45 -2.81 -0.49
CA ILE A 62 2.95 -2.38 0.81
C ILE A 62 3.56 -3.59 1.50
N VAL A 63 4.87 -3.51 1.77
CA VAL A 63 5.61 -4.52 2.52
C VAL A 63 5.87 -3.98 3.93
N PHE A 64 5.46 -4.74 4.94
CA PHE A 64 5.58 -4.31 6.34
C PHE A 64 6.62 -5.09 7.15
N SER A 65 7.20 -6.15 6.59
CA SER A 65 8.36 -6.85 7.18
C SER A 65 9.50 -6.92 6.17
N LYS A 66 10.72 -6.50 6.58
CA LYS A 66 11.93 -6.66 5.78
C LYS A 66 12.40 -8.13 5.73
N PHE A 67 12.12 -8.89 6.79
CA PHE A 67 12.64 -10.25 6.94
C PHE A 67 11.86 -11.28 6.12
N ASP A 68 10.57 -11.05 5.91
CA ASP A 68 9.71 -11.93 5.15
C ASP A 68 8.71 -11.11 4.31
N PRO A 69 9.20 -10.45 3.25
CA PRO A 69 8.39 -9.54 2.44
C PRO A 69 7.33 -10.28 1.62
N VAL A 70 7.59 -11.54 1.26
CA VAL A 70 6.67 -12.38 0.48
C VAL A 70 5.46 -12.77 1.32
N LYS A 71 5.63 -13.05 2.62
CA LYS A 71 4.51 -13.35 3.51
C LYS A 71 3.77 -12.10 3.99
N TYR A 72 4.49 -11.00 4.18
CA TYR A 72 3.99 -9.81 4.85
C TYR A 72 3.91 -8.61 3.90
N HIS A 73 2.99 -8.74 2.95
CA HIS A 73 2.63 -7.67 2.04
C HIS A 73 1.10 -7.55 1.84
N ALA A 74 0.69 -6.40 1.36
CA ALA A 74 -0.62 -6.17 0.74
C ALA A 74 -0.40 -5.63 -0.66
N TYR A 75 -1.37 -5.85 -1.54
CA TYR A 75 -1.35 -5.32 -2.90
C TYR A 75 -2.68 -4.66 -3.24
N TYR A 76 -2.63 -3.73 -4.19
CA TYR A 76 -3.79 -3.06 -4.75
C TYR A 76 -3.59 -2.90 -6.25
N GLU A 77 -4.61 -3.27 -7.02
CA GLU A 77 -4.60 -3.06 -8.45
C GLU A 77 -5.00 -1.63 -8.78
N ILE A 78 -4.11 -0.90 -9.44
CA ILE A 78 -4.41 0.41 -9.98
C ILE A 78 -4.77 0.21 -11.45
N THR A 79 -6.03 0.51 -11.81
CA THR A 79 -6.52 0.43 -13.20
C THR A 79 -5.79 1.41 -14.11
N ALA A 80 -5.84 1.21 -15.43
CA ALA A 80 -5.30 2.20 -16.36
C ALA A 80 -6.08 3.52 -16.26
N GLY A 81 -5.40 4.65 -16.45
CA GLY A 81 -6.00 5.97 -16.35
C GLY A 81 -4.97 7.09 -16.43
N ASN A 82 -5.41 8.35 -16.33
CA ASN A 82 -4.53 9.52 -16.34
C ASN A 82 -4.70 10.41 -15.09
N GLU A 83 -5.75 10.15 -14.32
CA GLU A 83 -6.06 10.83 -13.08
C GLU A 83 -5.06 10.48 -11.96
N THR A 84 -4.93 11.39 -11.00
CA THR A 84 -4.20 11.14 -9.76
C THR A 84 -4.95 10.07 -8.94
N VAL A 85 -4.22 9.06 -8.49
CA VAL A 85 -4.76 7.98 -7.66
C VAL A 85 -4.42 8.26 -6.21
N GLU A 86 -5.40 8.18 -5.32
CA GLU A 86 -5.19 8.25 -3.87
C GLU A 86 -5.41 6.88 -3.25
N LEU A 87 -4.36 6.33 -2.63
CA LEU A 87 -4.42 5.09 -1.87
C LEU A 87 -4.09 5.34 -0.40
N PHE A 88 -4.71 4.54 0.46
CA PHE A 88 -4.53 4.56 1.90
C PHE A 88 -3.99 3.22 2.35
N THR A 89 -3.14 3.23 3.37
CA THR A 89 -2.67 2.00 4.00
C THR A 89 -2.64 2.11 5.52
N GLY A 90 -2.92 1.01 6.20
CA GLY A 90 -2.90 0.92 7.64
C GLY A 90 -3.15 -0.49 8.15
N PRO A 91 -2.86 -0.75 9.43
CA PRO A 91 -3.18 -2.02 10.06
C PRO A 91 -4.69 -2.21 10.14
N THR A 92 -5.17 -3.37 9.71
CA THR A 92 -6.59 -3.76 9.75
C THR A 92 -6.81 -4.84 10.78
N LEU A 93 -7.76 -4.63 11.70
CA LEU A 93 -8.08 -5.62 12.72
C LEU A 93 -8.60 -6.91 12.07
N ASN A 94 -7.91 -8.01 12.31
CA ASN A 94 -8.29 -9.35 11.89
C ASN A 94 -8.15 -10.31 13.10
N PRO A 95 -9.25 -10.88 13.61
CA PRO A 95 -9.21 -11.75 14.80
C PRO A 95 -8.24 -12.94 14.72
N VAL A 96 -7.97 -13.43 13.50
CA VAL A 96 -7.12 -14.61 13.26
C VAL A 96 -5.68 -14.23 12.93
N LYS A 97 -5.49 -13.15 12.16
CA LYS A 97 -4.18 -12.72 11.62
C LYS A 97 -3.57 -11.54 12.38
N GLY A 98 -4.21 -11.07 13.45
CA GLY A 98 -3.80 -9.90 14.21
C GLY A 98 -4.14 -8.60 13.49
N ASN A 99 -3.12 -7.83 13.09
CA ASN A 99 -3.30 -6.53 12.47
C ASN A 99 -2.53 -6.40 11.15
N PRO A 100 -2.85 -7.21 10.11
CA PRO A 100 -2.19 -7.10 8.81
C PRO A 100 -2.37 -5.70 8.22
N PHE A 101 -1.35 -5.21 7.52
CA PHE A 101 -1.52 -4.02 6.70
C PHE A 101 -2.39 -4.33 5.48
N SER A 102 -3.24 -3.38 5.12
CA SER A 102 -4.07 -3.43 3.93
C SER A 102 -3.92 -2.14 3.13
N ILE A 103 -4.38 -2.16 1.88
CA ILE A 103 -4.42 -0.99 0.99
C ILE A 103 -5.88 -0.76 0.60
N PHE A 104 -6.29 0.50 0.53
CA PHE A 104 -7.65 0.92 0.26
C PHE A 104 -7.65 2.10 -0.70
N ASP A 105 -8.65 2.20 -1.57
CA ASP A 105 -8.93 3.47 -2.21
C ASP A 105 -9.79 4.38 -1.31
N LYS A 106 -10.18 5.53 -1.85
CA LYS A 106 -11.04 6.48 -1.16
C LYS A 106 -12.43 5.91 -0.85
N LYS A 107 -13.00 5.08 -1.74
CA LYS A 107 -14.34 4.52 -1.58
C LYS A 107 -14.34 3.47 -0.47
N ASP A 108 -13.38 2.54 -0.52
CA ASP A 108 -13.14 1.49 0.47
C ASP A 108 -12.91 2.09 1.87
N MET A 109 -12.13 3.18 1.94
CA MET A 109 -11.92 3.92 3.20
C MET A 109 -13.22 4.47 3.78
N VAL A 110 -14.06 5.11 2.95
CA VAL A 110 -15.34 5.69 3.41
C VAL A 110 -16.27 4.60 3.94
N GLU A 111 -16.28 3.43 3.33
CA GLU A 111 -17.09 2.29 3.76
C GLU A 111 -16.61 1.73 5.10
N LEU A 112 -15.29 1.51 5.24
CA LEU A 112 -14.69 1.05 6.50
C LEU A 112 -14.91 2.03 7.65
N SER A 113 -14.83 3.34 7.37
CA SER A 113 -15.11 4.39 8.36
C SER A 113 -16.51 4.29 8.95
N LYS A 114 -17.51 3.97 8.11
CA LYS A 114 -18.91 3.82 8.54
C LYS A 114 -19.13 2.59 9.40
N GLU A 115 -18.50 1.47 9.04
CA GLU A 115 -18.75 0.18 9.71
C GLU A 115 -17.93 0.00 11.00
N LYS A 116 -16.70 0.52 11.04
CA LYS A 116 -15.70 0.12 12.04
C LYS A 116 -15.15 1.29 12.87
N GLY A 117 -15.73 2.48 12.74
CA GLY A 117 -15.21 3.70 13.40
C GLY A 117 -13.77 3.98 12.97
N TRP A 118 -13.50 3.76 11.69
CA TRP A 118 -12.18 3.93 11.08
C TRP A 118 -11.97 5.37 10.63
#